data_AF-A0A0S2TAX8-F1
#
_entry.id   AF-A0A0S2TAX8-F1
#
_cell.length_a   1.000
_cell.length_b   1.000
_cell.length_c   1.000
_cell.angle_alpha   90.00
_cell.angle_beta   90.00
_cell.angle_gamma   90.00
#
_symmetry.space_group_name_H-M   'P 1'
#
loop_
_entity.id
_entity.type
_entity.pdbx_description
1 polymer ?
#
loop_
_entity_poly.entity_id
_entity_poly.type
_entity_poly.pdbx_seq_one_letter_code
_entity_poly.pdbx_strand_id
1 'polypeptide(L)'
;MKVLNLVFAAVLMLPASISTVVADELPDHFEGLPAETLAQAMTNFSEYNAKLADIIKQDKLVEKDLHEVHRLTYTLENALGKMASEVSELAETLEAVHLASESGDADTVTAQGQTYLDTARQLVK
;
A
#
# COMPACT_ATOMS: atom_id res chain seq x y z
N MET A 1 -70.98 -8.25 -36.70
CA MET A 1 -71.14 -6.83 -36.30
C MET A 1 -71.15 -6.73 -34.79
N LYS A 2 -70.16 -6.05 -34.20
CA LYS A 2 -70.25 -5.12 -33.05
C LYS A 2 -68.87 -4.96 -32.41
N VAL A 3 -68.20 -3.90 -32.89
CA VAL A 3 -67.24 -2.99 -32.25
C VAL A 3 -66.64 -3.40 -30.90
N LEU A 4 -65.30 -3.53 -30.87
CA LEU A 4 -64.50 -3.57 -29.65
C LEU A 4 -64.05 -2.15 -29.31
N ASN A 5 -64.37 -1.69 -28.10
CA ASN A 5 -64.14 -0.34 -27.62
C ASN A 5 -62.64 0.01 -27.55
N LEU A 6 -62.29 1.19 -28.10
CA LEU A 6 -61.06 1.90 -27.82
C LEU A 6 -61.06 2.39 -26.37
N VAL A 7 -59.99 2.07 -25.64
CA VAL A 7 -59.38 2.99 -24.65
C VAL A 7 -57.87 2.74 -24.70
N PHE A 8 -57.12 3.64 -25.33
CA PHE A 8 -55.67 3.73 -25.12
C PHE A 8 -55.42 4.96 -24.26
N ALA A 9 -54.98 4.70 -23.02
CA ALA A 9 -54.61 5.72 -22.06
C ALA A 9 -53.37 6.49 -22.57
N ALA A 10 -53.47 7.81 -22.57
CA ALA A 10 -52.35 8.70 -22.85
C ALA A 10 -51.34 8.61 -21.70
N VAL A 11 -50.17 8.01 -21.95
CA VAL A 11 -49.04 8.03 -21.03
C VAL A 11 -48.34 9.39 -21.16
N LEU A 12 -48.40 10.16 -20.08
CA LEU A 12 -47.74 11.44 -19.91
C LEU A 12 -46.22 11.23 -19.80
N MET A 13 -45.45 11.64 -20.82
CA MET A 13 -43.98 11.68 -20.75
C MET A 13 -43.53 12.86 -19.87
N LEU A 14 -42.93 12.55 -18.73
CA LEU A 14 -42.18 13.52 -17.91
C LEU A 14 -40.75 13.67 -18.47
N PRO A 15 -40.22 14.89 -18.61
CA PRO A 15 -38.83 15.09 -19.00
C PRO A 15 -37.91 14.69 -17.84
N ALA A 16 -37.03 13.71 -18.08
CA ALA A 16 -35.96 13.37 -17.16
C ALA A 16 -34.91 14.48 -17.18
N SER A 17 -34.76 15.19 -16.05
CA SER A 17 -33.67 16.13 -15.84
C SER A 17 -32.33 15.40 -15.87
N ILE A 18 -31.55 15.60 -16.92
CA ILE A 18 -30.18 15.11 -17.00
C ILE A 18 -29.35 15.96 -16.03
N SER A 19 -29.08 15.42 -14.84
CA SER A 19 -28.05 15.96 -13.97
C SER A 19 -26.71 15.61 -14.60
N THR A 20 -26.00 16.61 -15.11
CA THR A 20 -24.59 16.46 -15.50
C THR A 20 -23.80 16.13 -14.23
N VAL A 21 -23.51 14.86 -14.02
CA VAL A 21 -22.48 14.43 -13.07
C VAL A 21 -21.18 15.01 -13.61
N VAL A 22 -20.66 16.04 -12.92
CA VAL A 22 -19.26 16.42 -13.04
C VAL A 22 -18.51 15.19 -12.52
N ALA A 23 -17.91 14.43 -13.42
CA ALA A 23 -16.96 13.41 -13.02
C ALA A 23 -15.86 14.16 -12.28
N ASP A 24 -15.79 13.97 -10.96
CA ASP A 24 -14.56 14.27 -10.22
C ASP A 24 -13.44 13.62 -11.02
N GLU A 25 -12.51 14.41 -11.54
CA GLU A 25 -11.26 13.86 -12.03
C GLU A 25 -10.67 13.10 -10.86
N LEU A 26 -10.70 11.76 -10.93
CA LEU A 26 -10.08 10.90 -9.94
C LEU A 26 -8.68 11.46 -9.70
N PRO A 27 -8.31 11.79 -8.45
CA PRO A 27 -6.98 12.30 -8.16
C PRO A 27 -5.95 11.39 -8.83
N ASP A 28 -5.08 11.99 -9.65
CA ASP A 28 -4.04 11.26 -10.37
C ASP A 28 -3.25 10.43 -9.35
N HIS A 29 -3.39 9.10 -9.43
CA HIS A 29 -2.76 8.21 -8.47
C HIS A 29 -1.25 8.21 -8.74
N PHE A 30 -0.50 8.89 -7.89
CA PHE A 30 0.95 8.85 -7.96
C PHE A 30 1.45 7.43 -7.66
N GLU A 31 2.33 6.92 -8.52
CA GLU A 31 3.06 5.69 -8.22
C GLU A 31 4.31 6.04 -7.38
N GLY A 32 4.39 5.47 -6.18
CA GLY A 32 5.59 5.57 -5.34
C GLY A 32 6.80 4.88 -6.00
N LEU A 33 8.01 5.18 -5.53
CA LEU A 33 9.17 4.42 -6.01
C LEU A 33 9.02 2.92 -5.71
N PRO A 34 9.55 2.04 -6.59
CA PRO A 34 9.50 0.60 -6.36
C PRO A 34 10.35 0.21 -5.13
N ALA A 35 9.96 -0.90 -4.50
CA ALA A 35 10.63 -1.48 -3.34
C ALA A 35 10.79 -3.00 -3.56
N GLU A 36 11.57 -3.40 -4.56
CA GLU A 36 11.67 -4.80 -5.00
C GLU A 36 12.56 -5.65 -4.08
N THR A 37 13.39 -5.00 -3.26
CA THR A 37 14.33 -5.65 -2.34
C THR A 37 14.27 -4.99 -0.97
N LEU A 38 14.65 -5.71 0.10
CA LEU A 38 14.76 -5.13 1.44
C LEU A 38 15.68 -3.90 1.45
N ALA A 39 16.81 -3.93 0.76
CA ALA A 39 17.75 -2.81 0.68
C ALA A 39 17.14 -1.57 0.01
N GLN A 40 16.37 -1.74 -1.08
CA GLN A 40 15.63 -0.64 -1.70
C GLN A 40 14.54 -0.11 -0.77
N ALA A 41 13.77 -1.00 -0.14
CA ALA A 41 12.72 -0.63 0.79
C ALA A 41 13.26 0.20 1.96
N MET A 42 14.37 -0.23 2.57
CA MET A 42 15.03 0.50 3.65
C MET A 42 15.59 1.86 3.22
N THR A 43 16.18 1.93 2.01
CA THR A 43 16.65 3.20 1.44
C THR A 43 15.48 4.16 1.24
N ASN A 44 14.41 3.72 0.57
CA ASN A 44 13.20 4.50 0.37
C ASN A 44 12.59 4.94 1.70
N PHE A 45 12.46 4.01 2.66
CA PHE A 45 11.90 4.29 3.98
C PHE A 45 12.69 5.37 4.71
N SER A 46 14.02 5.26 4.77
CA SER A 46 14.87 6.22 5.46
C SER A 46 14.83 7.60 4.79
N GLU A 47 15.07 7.65 3.48
CA GLU A 47 15.13 8.93 2.74
C GLU A 47 13.80 9.66 2.73
N TYR A 48 12.68 8.94 2.56
CA TYR A 48 11.37 9.57 2.47
C TYR A 48 10.81 9.94 3.84
N ASN A 49 11.19 9.23 4.90
CA ASN A 49 10.89 9.68 6.26
C ASN A 49 11.67 10.97 6.60
N ALA A 50 12.91 11.13 6.13
CA ALA A 50 13.63 12.39 6.31
C ALA A 50 12.91 13.56 5.62
N LYS A 51 12.46 13.37 4.38
CA LYS A 51 11.67 14.37 3.63
C LYS A 51 10.34 14.70 4.35
N LEU A 52 9.62 13.68 4.79
CA LEU A 52 8.39 13.84 5.57
C LEU A 52 8.66 14.62 6.86
N ALA A 53 9.72 14.25 7.59
CA ALA A 53 10.13 14.90 8.83
C ALA A 53 10.43 16.40 8.63
N ASP A 54 11.01 16.78 7.49
CA ASP A 54 11.28 18.19 7.19
C ASP A 54 10.01 18.98 6.87
N ILE A 55 9.03 18.37 6.19
CA ILE A 55 7.75 19.01 5.91
C ILE A 55 6.96 19.25 7.20
N ILE A 56 6.87 18.25 8.08
CA ILE A 56 6.04 18.35 9.30
C ILE A 56 6.61 19.28 10.38
N LYS A 57 7.86 19.74 10.24
CA LYS A 57 8.46 20.74 11.15
C LYS A 57 7.95 22.17 10.90
N GLN A 58 7.25 22.41 9.80
CA GLN A 58 6.75 23.75 9.47
C GLN A 58 5.63 24.16 10.44
N ASP A 59 5.61 25.44 10.84
CA ASP A 59 4.58 25.99 11.74
C ASP A 59 3.16 25.86 11.17
N LYS A 60 3.04 25.87 9.84
CA LYS A 60 1.78 25.68 9.11
C LYS A 60 2.03 24.96 7.79
N LEU A 61 1.25 23.91 7.55
CA LEU A 61 1.21 23.24 6.24
C LEU A 61 0.24 23.96 5.31
N VAL A 62 0.67 24.21 4.08
CA VAL A 62 -0.20 24.68 2.99
C VAL A 62 -0.57 23.53 2.06
N GLU A 63 -1.51 23.77 1.14
CA GLU A 63 -1.99 22.78 0.17
C GLU A 63 -0.86 22.06 -0.58
N LYS A 64 0.15 22.81 -1.03
CA LYS A 64 1.35 22.26 -1.68
C LYS A 64 2.10 21.25 -0.79
N ASP A 65 2.16 21.49 0.51
CA ASP A 65 2.85 20.60 1.45
C ASP A 65 2.04 19.32 1.69
N LEU A 66 0.71 19.44 1.79
CA LEU A 66 -0.17 18.28 1.90
C LEU A 66 -0.09 17.38 0.65
N HIS A 67 -0.06 18.00 -0.54
CA HIS A 67 0.14 17.27 -1.79
C HIS A 67 1.51 16.59 -1.85
N GLU A 68 2.57 17.24 -1.38
CA GLU A 68 3.89 16.61 -1.32
C GLU A 68 3.92 15.46 -0.31
N VAL A 69 3.32 15.62 0.87
CA VAL A 69 3.16 14.51 1.83
C VAL A 69 2.44 13.33 1.19
N HIS A 70 1.34 13.57 0.47
CA HIS A 70 0.60 12.51 -0.25
C HIS A 70 1.50 11.78 -1.27
N ARG A 71 2.35 12.49 -1.99
CA ARG A 71 3.31 11.87 -2.92
C ARG A 71 4.40 11.07 -2.19
N LEU A 72 4.93 11.59 -1.10
CA LEU A 72 5.94 10.90 -0.29
C LEU A 72 5.36 9.60 0.28
N THR A 73 4.10 9.62 0.72
CA THR A 73 3.47 8.47 1.37
C THR A 73 3.33 7.27 0.44
N TYR A 74 3.12 7.44 -0.87
CA TYR A 74 3.12 6.31 -1.79
C TYR A 74 4.45 5.53 -1.81
N THR A 75 5.58 6.24 -1.76
CA THR A 75 6.89 5.58 -1.70
C THR A 75 7.12 4.91 -0.34
N LEU A 76 6.65 5.54 0.74
CA LEU A 76 6.72 4.97 2.08
C LEU A 76 5.83 3.72 2.22
N GLU A 77 4.65 3.72 1.60
CA GLU A 77 3.73 2.56 1.57
C GLU A 77 4.37 1.37 0.86
N ASN A 78 4.98 1.58 -0.32
CA ASN A 78 5.71 0.54 -1.03
C ASN A 78 6.85 -0.02 -0.19
N ALA A 79 7.63 0.86 0.45
CA ALA A 79 8.74 0.47 1.31
C ALA A 79 8.26 -0.33 2.53
N LEU A 80 7.24 0.15 3.24
CA LEU A 80 6.64 -0.53 4.39
C LEU A 80 6.07 -1.90 4.00
N GLY A 81 5.39 -1.99 2.85
CA GLY A 81 4.87 -3.24 2.33
C GLY A 81 5.96 -4.28 2.11
N LYS A 82 7.06 -3.89 1.46
CA LYS A 82 8.21 -4.78 1.26
C LYS A 82 8.88 -5.16 2.59
N MET A 83 9.14 -4.20 3.47
CA MET A 83 9.75 -4.47 4.78
C MET A 83 8.89 -5.42 5.63
N ALA A 84 7.55 -5.27 5.59
CA ALA A 84 6.65 -6.18 6.29
C ALA A 84 6.72 -7.61 5.75
N SER A 85 6.76 -7.78 4.42
CA SER A 85 6.96 -9.10 3.79
C SER A 85 8.27 -9.74 4.22
N GLU A 86 9.37 -8.99 4.14
CA GLU A 86 10.73 -9.46 4.47
C GLU A 86 10.85 -9.82 5.96
N VAL A 87 10.22 -9.06 6.86
CA VAL A 87 10.18 -9.38 8.30
C VAL A 87 9.34 -10.63 8.56
N SER A 88 8.25 -10.85 7.83
CA SER A 88 7.46 -12.07 7.92
C SER A 88 8.28 -13.30 7.53
N GLU A 89 8.98 -13.24 6.41
CA GLU A 89 9.87 -14.32 5.94
C GLU A 89 11.04 -14.55 6.92
N LEU A 90 11.58 -13.48 7.50
CA LEU A 90 12.61 -13.56 8.52
C LEU A 90 12.11 -14.26 9.79
N ALA A 91 10.87 -14.01 10.21
CA ALA A 91 10.26 -14.67 11.36
C ALA A 91 10.08 -16.17 11.12
N GLU A 92 9.65 -16.58 9.92
CA GLU A 92 9.58 -18.00 9.53
C GLU A 92 10.96 -18.66 9.55
N THR A 93 11.99 -17.96 9.07
CA THR A 93 13.38 -18.45 9.13
C THR A 93 13.84 -18.64 10.57
N LEU A 94 13.50 -17.69 11.46
CA LEU A 94 13.83 -17.80 12.88
C LEU A 94 13.08 -18.97 13.56
N GLU A 95 11.82 -19.19 13.19
CA GLU A 95 11.04 -20.31 13.71
C GLU A 95 11.66 -21.66 13.31
N ALA A 96 12.18 -21.77 12.08
CA ALA A 96 12.90 -22.97 11.67
C ALA A 96 14.14 -23.24 12.54
N VAL A 97 14.88 -22.19 12.94
CA VAL A 97 15.99 -22.31 13.90
C VAL A 97 15.49 -22.78 15.26
N HIS A 98 14.38 -22.20 15.75
CA HIS A 98 13.77 -22.57 17.02
C HIS A 98 13.40 -24.06 17.05
N LEU A 99 12.58 -24.52 16.10
CA LEU A 99 12.14 -25.91 16.03
C LEU A 99 13.29 -26.91 15.82
N ALA A 100 14.30 -26.54 15.02
CA ALA A 100 15.50 -27.36 14.86
C ALA A 100 16.28 -27.50 16.18
N SER A 101 16.35 -26.44 16.98
CA SER A 101 17.00 -26.50 18.29
C SER A 101 16.27 -27.41 19.28
N GLU A 102 14.93 -27.48 19.21
CA GLU A 102 14.12 -28.36 20.06
C GLU A 102 14.28 -29.85 19.70
N SER A 103 14.48 -30.12 18.41
CA SER A 103 14.65 -31.49 17.88
C SER A 103 16.11 -31.97 17.88
N GLY A 104 17.06 -31.11 18.22
CA GLY A 104 18.49 -31.43 18.23
C GLY A 104 19.15 -31.46 16.84
N ASP A 105 18.52 -30.85 15.83
CA ASP A 105 19.06 -30.75 14.47
C ASP A 105 20.06 -29.58 14.35
N ALA A 106 21.33 -29.88 14.68
CA ALA A 106 22.41 -28.89 14.69
C ALA A 106 22.73 -28.30 13.29
N ASP A 107 22.54 -29.08 12.23
CA ASP A 107 22.83 -28.65 10.86
C ASP A 107 21.81 -27.59 10.42
N THR A 108 20.52 -27.82 10.67
CA THR A 108 19.47 -26.83 10.39
C THR A 108 19.61 -25.58 11.25
N VAL A 109 19.92 -25.72 12.54
CA VAL A 109 20.19 -24.56 13.42
C VAL A 109 21.30 -23.68 12.84
N THR A 110 22.39 -24.29 12.37
CA THR A 110 23.53 -23.56 11.81
C THR A 110 23.17 -22.89 10.49
N ALA A 111 22.54 -23.63 9.57
CA ALA A 111 22.22 -23.12 8.24
C ALA A 111 21.17 -22.01 8.28
N GLN A 112 20.02 -22.25 8.93
CA GLN A 112 18.95 -21.25 9.02
C GLN A 112 19.32 -20.09 9.94
N GLY A 113 20.14 -20.35 10.98
CA GLY A 113 20.66 -19.29 11.84
C GLY A 113 21.53 -18.30 11.09
N GLN A 114 22.38 -18.79 10.17
CA GLN A 114 23.17 -17.93 9.31
C GLN A 114 22.29 -17.08 8.38
N THR A 115 21.32 -17.72 7.70
CA THR A 115 20.35 -17.01 6.84
C THR A 115 19.60 -15.92 7.60
N TYR A 116 19.08 -16.26 8.79
CA TYR A 116 18.40 -15.31 9.67
C TYR A 116 19.31 -14.12 10.00
N LEU A 117 20.54 -14.37 10.44
CA LEU A 117 21.46 -13.32 10.85
C LEU A 117 21.87 -12.41 9.69
N ASP A 118 22.01 -12.93 8.48
CA ASP A 118 22.39 -12.13 7.32
C ASP A 118 21.29 -11.15 6.89
N THR A 119 20.02 -11.55 7.00
CA THR A 119 18.87 -10.66 6.76
C THR A 119 18.63 -9.73 7.96
N ALA A 120 18.66 -10.24 9.19
CA ALA A 120 18.41 -9.44 10.41
C ALA A 120 19.40 -8.27 10.56
N ARG A 121 20.67 -8.46 10.17
CA ARG A 121 21.69 -7.41 10.18
C ARG A 121 21.39 -6.25 9.24
N GLN A 122 20.55 -6.46 8.21
CA GLN A 122 20.14 -5.37 7.33
C GLN A 122 19.17 -4.45 8.06
N LEU A 123 18.25 -4.99 8.87
CA LEU A 123 17.19 -4.23 9.56
C LEU A 123 17.67 -3.30 10.68
N VAL A 124 18.84 -3.56 11.27
CA VAL A 124 19.36 -2.84 12.45
C VAL A 124 20.50 -1.88 12.13
N LYS A 125 20.80 -1.65 10.85
CA LYS A 125 21.86 -0.74 10.42
C LYS A 125 21.40 0.71 10.29
#